data_AF-A0A7U8BKP6-F1
#
_entry.id   AF-A0A7U8BKP6-F1
#
_cell.length_a   1.000
_cell.length_b   1.000
_cell.length_c   1.000
_cell.angle_alpha   90.00
_cell.angle_beta   90.00
_cell.angle_gamma   90.00
#
_symmetry.space_group_name_H-M   'P 1'
#
loop_
_entity.id
_entity.type
_entity.pdbx_description
1 polymer ?
#
loop_
_entity_poly.entity_id
_entity_poly.type
_entity_poly.pdbx_seq_one_letter_code
_entity_poly.pdbx_strand_id
1 'polypeptide(L)'
;LDEGLKHYKSAKDEINLWSFDYFNSLCKMRFKNYEDFLQNPLKIEQEIKIRQKHFGAYDLSPVIIVENIIKGAYEFMAKSEIYFDSKEKIVKL
;
A
#
# COMPACT_ATOMS: atom_id res chain seq x y z
N LEU A 1 -12.19 -8.82 -24.87
CA LEU A 1 -11.57 -9.28 -23.61
C LEU A 1 -11.53 -8.06 -22.71
N ASP A 2 -12.32 -8.03 -21.65
CA ASP A 2 -12.40 -6.90 -20.72
C ASP A 2 -11.02 -6.78 -20.07
N GLU A 3 -10.20 -5.79 -20.47
CA GLU A 3 -8.92 -5.54 -19.82
C GLU A 3 -9.24 -5.13 -18.37
N GLY A 4 -8.91 -6.00 -17.41
CA GLY A 4 -9.19 -5.77 -16.00
C GLY A 4 -8.65 -4.40 -15.54
N LEU A 5 -9.36 -3.76 -14.60
CA LEU A 5 -8.97 -2.44 -14.10
C LEU A 5 -7.59 -2.53 -13.45
N LYS A 6 -6.63 -1.73 -13.94
CA LYS A 6 -5.23 -1.79 -13.48
C LYS A 6 -4.99 -1.01 -12.18
N HIS A 7 -5.64 0.15 -12.04
CA HIS A 7 -5.59 0.97 -10.84
C HIS A 7 -6.91 1.74 -10.65
N TYR A 8 -7.19 2.12 -9.41
CA TYR A 8 -8.33 2.95 -9.01
C TYR A 8 -7.89 3.92 -7.91
N LYS A 9 -8.45 5.14 -7.91
CA LYS A 9 -8.27 6.12 -6.83
C LYS A 9 -9.64 6.52 -6.29
N SER A 10 -9.86 6.36 -5.00
CA SER A 10 -11.08 6.82 -4.32
C SER A 10 -11.15 8.35 -4.36
N ALA A 11 -12.34 8.89 -4.63
CA ALA A 11 -12.57 10.34 -4.66
C ALA A 11 -12.66 10.98 -3.26
N LYS A 12 -12.99 10.20 -2.21
CA LYS A 12 -13.25 10.74 -0.86
C LYS A 12 -12.20 10.34 0.17
N ASP A 13 -11.82 9.07 0.19
CA ASP A 13 -10.89 8.52 1.20
C ASP A 13 -9.45 8.49 0.71
N GLU A 14 -9.23 9.01 -0.51
CA GLU A 14 -7.96 9.05 -1.23
C GLU A 14 -7.23 7.71 -1.39
N ILE A 15 -7.86 6.58 -1.07
CA ILE A 15 -7.27 5.25 -1.21
C ILE A 15 -6.89 4.98 -2.67
N ASN A 16 -5.65 4.56 -2.88
CA ASN A 16 -5.15 4.08 -4.16
C ASN A 16 -5.18 2.55 -4.16
N LEU A 17 -5.98 1.96 -5.05
CA LEU A 17 -6.06 0.51 -5.22
C LEU A 17 -5.34 0.12 -6.51
N TRP A 18 -4.34 -0.75 -6.40
CA TRP A 18 -3.52 -1.21 -7.52
C TRP A 18 -3.69 -2.71 -7.72
N SER A 19 -3.82 -3.13 -8.97
CA SER A 19 -3.62 -4.54 -9.33
C SER A 19 -2.15 -4.92 -9.14
N PHE A 20 -1.89 -6.19 -8.86
CA PHE A 20 -0.55 -6.72 -8.75
C PHE A 20 0.23 -6.51 -10.05
N ASP A 21 -0.39 -6.77 -11.20
CA ASP A 21 0.25 -6.58 -12.51
C ASP A 21 0.70 -5.14 -12.74
N TYR A 22 -0.16 -4.17 -12.41
CA TYR A 22 0.19 -2.76 -12.47
C TYR A 22 1.37 -2.45 -11.54
N PHE A 23 1.28 -2.82 -10.27
CA PHE A 23 2.34 -2.59 -9.30
C PHE A 23 3.67 -3.24 -9.70
N ASN A 24 3.64 -4.49 -10.16
CA ASN A 24 4.83 -5.22 -10.56
C ASN A 24 5.49 -4.60 -11.80
N SER A 25 4.69 -4.03 -12.72
CA SER A 25 5.22 -3.24 -13.85
C SER A 25 6.03 -2.02 -13.38
N LEU A 26 5.59 -1.34 -12.30
CA LEU A 26 6.33 -0.24 -11.67
C LEU A 26 7.64 -0.72 -11.02
N CYS A 27 7.66 -1.96 -10.57
CA CYS A 27 8.81 -2.65 -10.00
C CYS A 27 9.73 -3.29 -11.05
N LYS A 28 9.50 -3.04 -12.35
CA LYS A 28 10.21 -3.67 -13.47
C LYS A 28 10.06 -5.20 -13.50
N MET A 29 8.86 -5.69 -13.23
CA MET A 29 8.50 -7.12 -13.23
C MET A 29 9.40 -7.95 -12.31
N ARG A 30 9.68 -7.42 -11.12
CA ARG A 30 10.52 -8.07 -10.12
C ARG A 30 9.94 -9.39 -9.62
N PHE A 31 8.63 -9.44 -9.44
CA PHE A 31 7.95 -10.56 -8.79
C PHE A 31 7.47 -11.56 -9.84
N LYS A 32 7.61 -12.85 -9.54
CA LYS A 32 7.16 -13.92 -10.47
C LYS A 32 5.64 -14.02 -10.52
N ASN A 33 4.99 -13.92 -9.36
CA ASN A 33 3.55 -14.01 -9.17
C ASN A 33 3.16 -13.29 -7.85
N TYR A 34 1.86 -13.27 -7.55
CA TYR A 34 1.36 -12.58 -6.37
C TYR A 34 1.86 -13.21 -5.06
N GLU A 35 1.92 -14.55 -4.99
CA GLU A 35 2.46 -15.27 -3.83
C GLU A 35 3.93 -14.91 -3.53
N ASP A 36 4.77 -14.81 -4.56
CA ASP A 36 6.17 -14.40 -4.42
C ASP A 36 6.30 -13.00 -3.82
N PHE A 37 5.42 -12.08 -4.24
CA PHE A 37 5.33 -10.74 -3.65
C PHE A 37 4.89 -10.77 -2.18
N LEU A 38 3.90 -11.61 -1.82
CA LEU A 38 3.44 -11.73 -0.43
C LEU A 38 4.53 -12.31 0.49
N GLN A 39 5.35 -13.24 0.00
CA GLN A 39 6.46 -13.83 0.76
C GLN A 39 7.67 -12.89 0.85
N ASN A 40 7.93 -12.11 -0.20
CA ASN A 40 9.09 -11.26 -0.33
C ASN A 40 8.71 -9.83 -0.72
N PRO A 41 7.98 -9.09 0.12
CA PRO A 41 7.55 -7.74 -0.21
C PRO A 41 8.73 -6.80 -0.42
N LEU A 42 8.44 -5.60 -0.93
CA LEU A 42 9.46 -4.57 -1.05
C LEU A 42 10.01 -4.19 0.33
N LYS A 43 11.28 -3.77 0.36
CA LYS A 43 11.80 -3.09 1.54
C LYS A 43 11.17 -1.70 1.62
N ILE A 44 10.99 -1.19 2.84
CA ILE A 44 10.41 0.14 3.12
C ILE A 44 11.02 1.24 2.23
N GLU A 45 12.34 1.27 2.06
CA GLU A 45 13.02 2.24 1.19
C GLU A 45 12.59 2.17 -0.28
N GLN A 46 12.30 0.97 -0.78
CA GLN A 46 11.85 0.75 -2.16
C GLN A 46 10.39 1.19 -2.32
N GLU A 47 9.55 0.92 -1.31
CA GLU A 47 8.16 1.40 -1.27
C GLU A 47 8.12 2.93 -1.29
N ILE A 48 8.92 3.59 -0.44
CA ILE A 48 9.04 5.05 -0.39
C ILE A 48 9.46 5.60 -1.75
N LYS A 49 10.45 4.99 -2.44
CA LYS A 49 10.89 5.43 -3.77
C LYS A 49 9.77 5.33 -4.82
N ILE A 50 9.00 4.25 -4.83
CA ILE A 50 7.87 4.09 -5.76
C ILE A 50 6.79 5.13 -5.46
N ARG A 51 6.47 5.33 -4.18
CA ARG A 51 5.47 6.32 -3.73
C ARG A 51 5.88 7.74 -4.12
N GLN A 52 7.10 8.16 -3.79
CA GLN A 52 7.61 9.49 -4.14
C GLN A 52 7.59 9.73 -5.64
N LYS A 53 7.92 8.71 -6.44
CA LYS A 53 7.89 8.81 -7.90
C LYS A 53 6.47 8.95 -8.47
N HIS A 54 5.47 8.30 -7.87
CA HIS A 54 4.09 8.29 -8.39
C HIS A 54 3.22 9.42 -7.85
N PHE A 55 3.39 9.78 -6.58
CA PHE A 55 2.51 10.71 -5.89
C PHE A 55 3.19 12.01 -5.49
N GLY A 56 4.52 12.07 -5.56
CA GLY A 56 5.30 13.20 -5.05
C GLY A 56 5.58 13.10 -3.55
N ALA A 57 6.09 14.19 -2.98
CA ALA A 57 6.40 14.27 -1.57
C ALA A 57 5.11 14.46 -0.73
N TYR A 58 5.09 13.89 0.47
CA TYR A 58 4.03 14.06 1.48
C TYR A 58 2.64 13.49 1.15
N ASP A 59 2.51 12.66 0.10
CA ASP A 59 1.29 11.89 -0.10
C ASP A 59 1.14 10.83 1.01
N LEU A 60 0.12 11.01 1.84
CA LEU A 60 -0.22 10.13 2.97
C LEU A 60 -1.32 9.13 2.62
N SER A 61 -1.82 9.14 1.38
CA SER A 61 -2.91 8.28 0.98
C SER A 61 -2.44 6.81 0.96
N PRO A 62 -3.23 5.88 1.49
CA PRO A 62 -2.84 4.48 1.50
C PRO A 62 -2.83 3.94 0.06
N VAL A 63 -1.90 3.02 -0.20
CA VAL A 63 -1.80 2.27 -1.45
C VAL A 63 -2.01 0.81 -1.10
N ILE A 64 -3.06 0.21 -1.65
CA ILE A 64 -3.44 -1.17 -1.40
C ILE A 64 -3.23 -1.96 -2.68
N ILE A 65 -2.46 -3.04 -2.60
CA ILE A 65 -2.15 -3.90 -3.74
C ILE A 65 -2.96 -5.20 -3.61
N VAL A 66 -3.85 -5.45 -4.58
CA VAL A 66 -4.65 -6.67 -4.68
C VAL A 66 -4.22 -7.47 -5.90
N GLU A 67 -4.37 -8.79 -5.87
CA GLU A 67 -4.02 -9.64 -7.02
C GLU A 67 -4.73 -9.16 -8.29
N ASN A 68 -6.06 -9.02 -8.22
CA ASN A 68 -6.91 -8.52 -9.30
C ASN A 68 -7.93 -7.52 -8.75
N ILE A 69 -8.18 -6.44 -9.48
CA ILE A 69 -9.30 -5.53 -9.16
C ILE A 69 -10.57 -6.08 -9.81
N ILE A 70 -11.54 -6.44 -8.98
CA ILE A 70 -12.83 -6.99 -9.36
C ILE A 70 -13.88 -5.88 -9.27
N LYS A 71 -14.81 -5.83 -10.22
CA LYS A 71 -15.93 -4.87 -10.16
C LYS A 71 -16.81 -5.20 -8.96
N GLY A 72 -16.89 -4.29 -8.00
CA GLY A 72 -17.68 -4.48 -6.78
C GLY A 72 -17.42 -3.40 -5.73
N ALA A 73 -18.07 -3.54 -4.58
CA ALA A 73 -17.79 -2.72 -3.41
C ALA A 73 -16.65 -3.33 -2.59
N TYR A 74 -15.70 -2.50 -2.19
CA TYR A 74 -14.61 -2.86 -1.30
C TYR A 74 -14.81 -2.17 0.05
N GLU A 75 -14.60 -2.91 1.13
CA GLU A 75 -14.54 -2.36 2.48
C GLU A 75 -13.17 -2.65 3.07
N PHE A 76 -12.47 -1.59 3.48
CA PHE A 76 -11.16 -1.69 4.10
C PHE A 76 -11.28 -1.27 5.56
N MET A 77 -10.90 -2.16 6.48
CA MET A 77 -10.96 -1.90 7.92
C MET A 77 -9.53 -1.92 8.48
N ALA A 78 -9.14 -0.85 9.17
CA ALA A 78 -7.88 -0.79 9.90
C ALA A 78 -8.16 -0.80 11.41
N LYS A 79 -7.64 -1.79 12.12
CA LYS A 79 -7.69 -1.79 13.59
C LYS A 79 -6.55 -0.92 14.11
N SER A 80 -6.89 0.29 14.55
CA SER A 80 -5.93 1.17 15.22
C SER A 80 -6.00 0.97 16.73
N GLU A 81 -4.88 0.60 17.34
CA GLU A 81 -4.73 0.63 18.80
C GLU A 81 -3.96 1.90 19.16
N ILE A 82 -4.63 2.81 19.88
CA ILE A 82 -3.97 3.99 20.41
C ILE A 82 -3.27 3.56 21.71
N TYR A 83 -1.97 3.31 21.62
CA TYR A 83 -1.16 3.11 22.82
C TYR A 83 -1.03 4.47 23.50
N PHE A 84 -1.56 4.57 24.73
CA PHE A 84 -1.32 5.73 25.57
C PHE A 84 0.18 5.82 25.84
N ASP A 85 0.74 7.01 25.61
CA ASP A 85 2.15 7.31 25.85
C ASP A 85 2.57 6.83 27.24
N SER A 86 3.53 5.91 27.29
CA SER A 86 4.11 5.45 28.54
C SER A 86 5.00 6.57 29.08
N LYS A 87 4.42 7.38 29.97
CA LYS A 87 5.15 8.38 30.78
C LYS A 87 6.43 7.78 31.36
N GLU A 88 7.57 8.36 31.01
CA GLU A 88 8.84 8.06 31.66
C GLU A 88 8.76 8.37 33.17
N LYS A 89 9.20 7.43 34.00
CA LYS A 89 9.53 7.71 35.40
C LYS A 89 10.95 8.28 35.43
N ILE A 90 11.09 9.53 35.88
CA ILE A 90 12.37 10.05 36.33
C ILE A 90 12.77 9.24 37.56
N VAL A 91 13.78 8.38 37.43
CA VAL A 91 14.42 7.76 38.59
C VAL A 91 15.32 8.82 39.21
N LYS A 92 15.04 9.21 40.46
CA LYS A 92 15.82 10.24 41.16
C LYS A 92 17.03 9.58 41.82
N LEU A 93 18.18 9.80 41.18
CA LEU A 93 19.60 9.73 41.58
C LEU A 93 20.04 8.51 42.41
#